data_AF-A0A356TIB4-F1
#
_entry.id   AF-A0A356TIB4-F1
#
_cell.length_a   1.000
_cell.length_b   1.000
_cell.length_c   1.000
_cell.angle_alpha   90.00
_cell.angle_beta   90.00
_cell.angle_gamma   90.00
#
_symmetry.space_group_name_H-M   'P 1'
#
loop_
_entity.id
_entity.type
_entity.pdbx_description
1 polymer ?
#
loop_
_entity_poly.entity_id
_entity_poly.type
_entity_poly.pdbx_seq_one_letter_code
_entity_poly.pdbx_strand_id
1 'polypeptide(L)'
;MTRSDGALEIAVTNVGAGHAVPTGAAFLRDLWVDVERDGVVVAARVMTIGDQPMQGETPVPLLTRASHVVPGSLAAGETRVARVAATDDSQVILRGRAVRPAVLAALGLEGLSASVPVHEIARR
;
A
#
# COMPACT_ATOMS: atom_id res chain seq x y z
N MET A 1 5.71 -13.75 -8.27
CA MET A 1 6.74 -13.79 -7.22
C MET A 1 7.83 -14.72 -7.68
N THR A 2 9.07 -14.32 -7.48
CA THR A 2 10.24 -15.11 -7.85
C THR A 2 11.13 -15.20 -6.63
N ARG A 3 11.67 -16.38 -6.34
CA ARG A 3 12.58 -16.60 -5.22
C ARG A 3 13.98 -16.86 -5.78
N SER A 4 14.97 -16.16 -5.26
CA SER A 4 16.37 -16.32 -5.63
C SER A 4 17.25 -15.86 -4.48
N ASP A 5 18.24 -16.67 -4.08
CA ASP A 5 19.30 -16.31 -3.14
C ASP A 5 18.82 -15.65 -1.83
N GLY A 6 17.78 -16.20 -1.19
CA GLY A 6 17.23 -15.66 0.07
C GLY A 6 16.45 -14.34 -0.08
N ALA A 7 16.20 -13.92 -1.32
CA ALA A 7 15.34 -12.79 -1.65
C ALA A 7 14.04 -13.26 -2.29
N LEU A 8 12.96 -12.60 -1.90
CA LEU A 8 11.63 -12.72 -2.49
C LEU A 8 11.37 -11.47 -3.33
N GLU A 9 11.16 -11.68 -4.63
CA GLU A 9 10.73 -10.63 -5.54
C GLU A 9 9.20 -10.66 -5.67
N ILE A 10 8.59 -9.52 -5.36
CA ILE A 10 7.15 -9.31 -5.32
C ILE A 10 6.79 -8.33 -6.44
N ALA A 11 6.03 -8.82 -7.42
CA ALA A 11 5.51 -8.01 -8.51
C ALA A 11 4.00 -7.84 -8.35
N VAL A 12 3.53 -6.60 -8.39
CA VAL A 12 2.10 -6.27 -8.44
C VAL A 12 1.82 -5.57 -9.75
N THR A 13 0.90 -6.13 -10.54
CA THR A 13 0.54 -5.62 -11.86
C THR A 13 -0.92 -5.24 -11.90
N ASN A 14 -1.22 -4.04 -12.41
CA ASN A 14 -2.59 -3.66 -12.74
C ASN A 14 -2.98 -4.23 -14.10
N VAL A 15 -3.44 -5.48 -14.11
CA VAL A 15 -3.69 -6.25 -15.34
C VAL A 15 -4.99 -5.87 -16.07
N GLY A 16 -5.98 -5.29 -15.38
CA GLY A 16 -7.35 -5.28 -15.91
C GLY A 16 -8.22 -4.08 -15.55
N ALA A 17 -7.75 -3.12 -14.74
CA ALA A 17 -8.63 -2.04 -14.30
C ALA A 17 -8.90 -0.98 -15.40
N GLY A 18 -8.15 -0.98 -16.51
CA GLY A 18 -8.29 0.04 -17.58
C GLY A 18 -7.96 1.49 -17.16
N HIS A 19 -7.74 1.71 -15.87
CA HIS A 19 -7.38 2.97 -15.20
C HIS A 19 -6.38 2.70 -14.08
N ALA A 20 -5.88 3.73 -13.41
CA ALA A 20 -4.94 3.59 -12.29
C ALA A 20 -5.57 2.89 -11.06
N VAL A 21 -4.79 2.13 -10.28
CA VAL A 21 -5.25 1.42 -9.07
C VAL A 21 -4.38 1.80 -7.86
N PRO A 22 -4.97 2.23 -6.73
CA PRO A 22 -6.39 2.54 -6.56
C PRO A 22 -6.81 3.73 -7.44
N THR A 23 -8.09 3.78 -7.81
CA THR A 23 -8.68 4.92 -8.53
C THR A 23 -9.49 5.83 -7.60
N GLY A 24 -9.91 7.00 -8.11
CA GLY A 24 -10.73 7.96 -7.39
C GLY A 24 -9.94 8.68 -6.29
N ALA A 25 -10.41 8.62 -5.04
CA ALA A 25 -9.73 9.22 -3.89
C ALA A 25 -8.51 8.39 -3.45
N ALA A 26 -7.57 8.13 -4.35
CA ALA A 26 -6.38 7.29 -4.14
C ALA A 26 -5.49 7.76 -2.98
N PHE A 27 -5.49 9.07 -2.71
CA PHE A 27 -4.81 9.69 -1.56
C PHE A 27 -5.48 9.38 -0.21
N LEU A 28 -6.75 8.95 -0.18
CA LEU A 28 -7.42 8.46 1.03
C LEU A 28 -7.21 6.97 1.23
N ARG A 29 -7.14 6.21 0.13
CA ARG A 29 -7.00 4.75 0.16
C ARG A 29 -5.60 4.38 0.61
N ASP A 30 -5.51 3.30 1.38
CA ASP A 30 -4.26 2.69 1.76
C ASP A 30 -4.23 1.28 1.20
N LEU A 31 -3.39 1.01 0.19
CA LEU A 31 -3.11 -0.33 -0.29
C LEU A 31 -1.62 -0.60 -0.13
N TRP A 32 -1.28 -1.75 0.41
CA TRP A 32 0.11 -2.12 0.62
C TRP A 32 0.30 -3.63 0.61
N VAL A 33 1.56 -4.02 0.48
CA VAL A 33 1.98 -5.41 0.58
C VAL A 33 2.74 -5.62 1.87
N ASP A 34 2.37 -6.66 2.62
CA ASP A 34 3.14 -7.21 3.73
C ASP A 34 3.70 -8.57 3.35
N VAL A 35 4.75 -8.99 4.05
CA VAL A 35 5.27 -10.35 4.02
C VAL A 35 5.12 -10.96 5.42
N GLU A 36 4.49 -12.12 5.48
CA GLU A 36 4.27 -12.89 6.71
C GLU A 36 5.05 -14.21 6.69
N ARG A 37 5.42 -14.68 7.88
CA ARG A 37 5.88 -16.05 8.13
C ARG A 37 5.17 -16.56 9.38
N ASP A 38 4.55 -17.72 9.30
CA ASP A 38 3.82 -18.34 10.43
C ASP A 38 2.80 -17.40 11.10
N GLY A 39 2.13 -16.57 10.29
CA GLY A 39 1.14 -15.59 10.75
C GLY A 39 1.73 -14.32 11.38
N VAL A 40 3.05 -14.14 11.34
CA VAL A 40 3.76 -12.95 11.83
C VAL A 40 4.26 -12.12 10.66
N VAL A 41 3.98 -10.82 10.64
CA VAL A 41 4.54 -9.90 9.63
C VAL A 41 6.03 -9.77 9.86
N VAL A 42 6.83 -10.31 8.95
CA VAL A 42 8.30 -10.26 8.98
C VAL A 42 8.86 -9.08 8.17
N ALA A 43 8.08 -8.57 7.20
CA ALA A 43 8.39 -7.31 6.52
C ALA A 43 7.08 -6.56 6.22
N ALA A 44 6.89 -5.42 6.87
CA ALA A 44 5.69 -4.60 6.73
C ALA A 44 5.85 -3.58 5.60
N ARG A 45 4.75 -3.33 4.87
CA ARG A 45 4.60 -2.27 3.87
C ARG A 45 5.74 -2.23 2.84
N VAL A 46 6.16 -3.40 2.38
CA VAL A 46 7.28 -3.57 1.42
C VAL A 46 6.99 -2.92 0.06
N MET A 47 5.71 -2.67 -0.22
CA MET A 47 5.23 -1.86 -1.32
C MET A 47 3.99 -1.11 -0.84
N THR A 48 3.89 0.19 -1.09
CA THR A 48 2.65 0.96 -0.92
C THR A 48 2.14 1.38 -2.29
N ILE A 49 0.82 1.33 -2.48
CA ILE A 49 0.12 1.65 -3.72
C ILE A 49 -0.98 2.67 -3.39
N GLY A 50 -0.92 3.82 -4.05
CA GLY A 50 -1.84 4.93 -3.86
C GLY A 50 -1.09 6.25 -3.76
N ASP A 51 -1.76 7.33 -4.15
CA ASP A 51 -1.14 8.63 -4.30
C ASP A 51 -0.80 9.26 -2.94
N GLN A 52 0.22 10.12 -2.92
CA GLN A 52 0.68 10.78 -1.70
C GLN A 52 0.57 12.30 -1.85
N PRO A 53 -0.33 12.96 -1.09
CA PRO A 53 -0.36 14.42 -1.00
C PRO A 53 0.92 14.92 -0.30
N MET A 54 1.48 16.01 -0.83
CA MET A 54 2.73 16.60 -0.39
C MET A 54 2.59 18.10 -0.16
N GLN A 55 3.29 18.64 0.84
CA GLN A 55 3.52 20.06 1.05
C GLN A 55 5.03 20.32 0.90
N GLY A 56 5.44 20.76 -0.28
CA GLY A 56 6.87 20.71 -0.65
C GLY A 56 7.34 19.25 -0.60
N GLU A 57 8.45 18.97 0.06
CA GLU A 57 8.98 17.60 0.19
C GLU A 57 8.35 16.79 1.32
N THR A 58 7.44 17.40 2.10
CA THR A 58 6.84 16.75 3.28
C THR A 58 5.50 16.10 2.93
N PRO A 59 5.29 14.80 3.23
CA PRO A 59 4.00 14.17 3.05
C PRO A 59 2.96 14.73 4.02
N VAL A 60 1.76 15.03 3.52
CA VAL A 60 0.66 15.55 4.33
C VAL A 60 -0.58 14.66 4.23
N PRO A 61 -1.37 14.53 5.30
CA PRO A 61 -2.52 13.62 5.33
C PRO A 61 -3.74 14.16 4.57
N LEU A 62 -3.94 15.48 4.53
CA LEU A 62 -5.13 16.10 3.95
C LEU A 62 -4.78 16.81 2.64
N LEU A 63 -5.58 16.56 1.60
CA LEU A 63 -5.40 17.20 0.29
C LEU A 63 -5.48 18.73 0.37
N THR A 64 -6.29 19.27 1.29
CA THR A 64 -6.42 20.73 1.51
C THR A 64 -5.15 21.40 2.03
N ARG A 65 -4.17 20.62 2.52
CA ARG A 65 -2.85 21.10 2.95
C ARG A 65 -1.75 20.83 1.93
N ALA A 66 -2.07 20.12 0.85
CA ALA A 66 -1.10 19.71 -0.14
C ALA A 66 -0.86 20.83 -1.17
N SER A 67 0.39 21.03 -1.57
CA SER A 67 0.74 21.85 -2.73
C SER A 67 0.76 21.03 -4.02
N HIS A 68 0.96 19.73 -3.92
CA HIS A 68 0.91 18.79 -5.05
C HIS A 68 0.66 17.36 -4.58
N VAL A 69 0.50 16.44 -5.53
CA VAL A 69 0.31 15.01 -5.28
C VAL A 69 1.38 14.24 -6.06
N VAL A 70 2.08 13.34 -5.37
CA VAL A 70 2.99 12.38 -6.00
C VAL A 70 2.19 11.13 -6.35
N PRO A 71 2.14 10.73 -7.65
CA PRO A 71 1.47 9.50 -8.06
C PRO A 71 2.13 8.29 -7.41
N GLY A 72 1.31 7.48 -6.75
CA GLY A 72 1.72 6.20 -6.17
C GLY A 72 0.77 5.07 -6.55
N SER A 73 -0.30 5.38 -7.27
CA SER A 73 -1.16 4.39 -7.91
C SER A 73 -0.41 3.61 -9.00
N LEU A 74 -0.94 2.45 -9.39
CA LEU A 74 -0.46 1.65 -10.51
C LEU A 74 -1.28 1.98 -11.76
N ALA A 75 -0.68 2.60 -12.77
CA ALA A 75 -1.34 2.85 -14.05
C ALA A 75 -1.81 1.54 -14.71
N ALA A 76 -2.70 1.63 -15.71
CA ALA A 76 -3.15 0.44 -16.45
C ALA A 76 -1.95 -0.26 -17.11
N GLY A 77 -1.78 -1.56 -16.85
CA GLY A 77 -0.65 -2.36 -17.32
C GLY A 77 0.65 -2.16 -16.55
N GLU A 78 0.73 -1.20 -15.62
CA GLU A 78 1.93 -0.96 -14.82
C GLU A 78 2.21 -2.15 -13.89
N THR A 79 3.48 -2.52 -13.81
CA THR A 79 4.00 -3.46 -12.80
C THR A 79 4.97 -2.73 -11.89
N ARG A 80 4.76 -2.85 -10.58
CA ARG A 80 5.72 -2.43 -9.57
C ARG A 80 6.35 -3.66 -8.92
N VAL A 81 7.65 -3.59 -8.69
CA VAL A 81 8.44 -4.70 -8.14
C VAL A 81 9.10 -4.25 -6.84
N ALA A 82 8.98 -5.06 -5.81
CA ALA A 82 9.72 -4.92 -4.55
C ALA A 82 10.55 -6.18 -4.32
N ARG A 83 11.78 -6.02 -3.82
CA ARG A 83 12.65 -7.12 -3.41
C ARG A 83 12.87 -7.05 -1.92
N VAL A 84 12.67 -8.17 -1.24
CA VAL A 84 12.79 -8.26 0.21
C VAL A 84 13.55 -9.51 0.60
N ALA A 85 14.40 -9.41 1.62
CA ALA A 85 15.03 -10.57 2.22
C ALA A 85 13.96 -11.40 2.93
N ALA A 86 13.68 -12.60 2.43
CA ALA A 86 12.66 -13.49 2.96
C ALA A 86 12.96 -14.94 2.58
N THR A 87 12.63 -15.86 3.49
CA THR A 87 12.80 -17.30 3.31
C THR A 87 11.63 -17.91 2.52
N ASP A 88 11.79 -19.15 2.09
CA ASP A 88 10.89 -19.85 1.17
C ASP A 88 9.48 -20.11 1.71
N ASP A 89 9.31 -20.11 3.03
CA ASP A 89 8.03 -20.27 3.74
C ASP A 89 7.22 -18.96 3.88
N SER A 90 7.78 -17.83 3.47
CA SER A 90 7.13 -16.53 3.65
C SER A 90 5.96 -16.33 2.66
N GLN A 91 4.84 -15.79 3.13
CA GLN A 91 3.63 -15.47 2.38
C GLN A 91 3.58 -13.97 2.07
N VAL A 92 3.09 -13.61 0.89
CA VAL A 92 2.87 -12.22 0.45
C VAL A 92 1.39 -11.89 0.57
N ILE A 93 1.08 -10.76 1.21
CA ILE A 93 -0.30 -10.35 1.48
C ILE A 93 -0.54 -8.96 0.94
N LEU A 94 -1.48 -8.84 0.02
CA LEU A 94 -2.02 -7.55 -0.38
C LEU A 94 -3.10 -7.16 0.63
N ARG A 95 -2.88 -6.04 1.30
CA ARG A 95 -3.82 -5.46 2.25
C ARG A 95 -4.38 -4.15 1.73
N GLY A 96 -5.57 -3.82 2.21
CA GLY A 96 -6.16 -2.52 1.92
C GLY A 96 -7.04 -1.98 3.03
N ARG A 97 -7.14 -0.66 3.09
CA ARG A 97 -8.00 0.09 4.01
C ARG A 97 -8.58 1.29 3.29
N ALA A 98 -9.85 1.58 3.60
CA ALA A 98 -10.62 2.62 2.94
C ALA A 98 -10.10 4.05 3.20
N VAL A 99 -9.58 4.32 4.41
CA VAL A 99 -9.10 5.63 4.85
C VAL A 99 -7.78 5.47 5.62
N ARG A 100 -6.71 6.13 5.18
CA ARG A 100 -5.39 6.09 5.83
C ARG A 100 -5.46 6.51 7.31
N PRO A 101 -4.70 5.86 8.21
CA PRO A 101 -4.62 6.25 9.62
C PRO A 101 -4.24 7.73 9.82
N ALA A 102 -3.32 8.26 9.01
CA ALA A 102 -2.89 9.65 9.09
C ALA A 102 -4.01 10.66 8.76
N VAL A 103 -4.96 10.28 7.89
CA VAL A 103 -6.14 11.09 7.59
C VAL A 103 -7.06 11.13 8.81
N LEU A 104 -7.29 9.99 9.46
CA LEU A 104 -8.10 9.93 10.68
C LEU A 104 -7.51 10.79 11.79
N ALA A 105 -6.19 10.67 12.03
CA ALA A 105 -5.50 11.49 13.01
C ALA A 105 -5.59 13.00 12.69
N ALA A 106 -5.45 13.38 11.42
CA ALA A 106 -5.57 14.78 11.01
C ALA A 106 -6.99 15.36 11.20
N LEU A 107 -8.00 14.50 11.27
CA LEU A 107 -9.39 14.87 11.54
C LEU A 107 -9.77 14.74 13.03
N GLY A 108 -8.83 14.34 13.90
CA GLY A 108 -9.10 14.08 15.33
C GLY A 108 -9.95 12.82 15.57
N LEU A 109 -9.87 11.85 14.66
CA LEU A 109 -10.66 10.61 14.66
C LEU A 109 -9.79 9.37 14.85
N GLU A 110 -8.57 9.50 15.37
CA GLU A 110 -7.63 8.39 15.58
C GLU A 110 -8.21 7.27 16.46
N GLY A 111 -9.05 7.62 17.45
CA GLY A 111 -9.75 6.67 18.31
C GLY A 111 -10.73 5.77 17.54
N LEU A 112 -11.15 6.17 16.33
CA LEU A 112 -12.01 5.39 15.45
C LEU A 112 -11.22 4.54 14.44
N SER A 113 -9.89 4.46 14.56
CA SER A 113 -9.07 3.69 13.61
C SER A 113 -9.50 2.23 13.52
N ALA A 114 -9.93 1.61 14.62
CA ALA A 114 -10.43 0.23 14.61
C ALA A 114 -11.75 0.06 13.83
N SER A 115 -12.55 1.13 13.72
CA SER A 115 -13.81 1.14 12.97
C SER A 115 -13.61 1.23 11.45
N VAL A 116 -12.40 1.51 10.98
CA VAL A 116 -12.03 1.43 9.56
C VAL A 116 -11.29 0.11 9.32
N PRO A 117 -11.95 -0.93 8.81
CA PRO A 117 -11.33 -2.25 8.70
C PRO A 117 -10.10 -2.24 7.77
N VAL A 118 -9.12 -3.06 8.13
CA VAL A 118 -8.08 -3.51 7.21
C VAL A 118 -8.55 -4.83 6.62
N HIS A 119 -8.54 -4.94 5.30
CA HIS A 119 -8.89 -6.13 4.58
C HIS A 119 -7.64 -6.83 4.07
N GLU A 120 -7.57 -8.14 4.28
CA GLU A 120 -6.75 -9.01 3.44
C GLU A 120 -7.45 -9.14 2.09
N ILE A 121 -6.85 -8.60 1.03
CA ILE A 121 -7.43 -8.61 -0.32
C ILE A 121 -6.98 -9.87 -1.06
N ALA A 122 -5.71 -10.23 -0.93
CA ALA A 122 -5.14 -11.44 -1.53
C ALA A 122 -3.94 -11.93 -0.70
N ARG A 123 -3.71 -13.24 -0.76
CA ARG A 123 -2.58 -13.95 -0.13
C ARG A 123 -1.95 -14.90 -1.13
N ARG A 124 -0.62 -15.04 -1.10
CA ARG A 124 0.12 -15.97 -1.94
C ARG A 124 1.40 -16.47 -1.27
#